data_AF-A0A258CVT4-F1
#
_entry.id   AF-A0A258CVT4-F1
#
_cell.length_a   1.000
_cell.length_b   1.000
_cell.length_c   1.000
_cell.angle_alpha   90.00
_cell.angle_beta   90.00
_cell.angle_gamma   90.00
#
_symmetry.space_group_name_H-M   'P 1'
#
loop_
_entity.id
_entity.type
_entity.pdbx_description
1 polymer ?
#
loop_
_entity_poly.entity_id
_entity_poly.type
_entity_poly.pdbx_seq_one_letter_code
_entity_poly.pdbx_strand_id
1 'polypeptide(L)'
;MSIADTANSADRPAWLALDKLGVLIALIAAAGAVLPFALFRANRIVLGEPRSLLDALPGFPSGVLIGIVLVGFLAALLRFPIRAKLVAGFLVLTILFVFVGWSGSYLTPEGDTFARVSPGAG
;
A
#
# COMPACT_ATOMS: atom_id res chain seq x y z
N MET A 1 -11.90 23.14 -45.36
CA MET A 1 -12.14 21.92 -44.57
C MET A 1 -10.85 21.60 -43.84
N SER A 2 -10.82 21.83 -42.54
CA SER A 2 -9.63 21.73 -41.68
C SER A 2 -9.56 20.34 -41.07
N ILE A 3 -8.37 19.75 -41.01
CA ILE A 3 -8.05 18.43 -40.44
C ILE A 3 -8.19 18.43 -38.89
N ALA A 4 -8.80 19.48 -38.32
CA ALA A 4 -9.01 19.66 -36.89
C ALA A 4 -10.25 18.92 -36.36
N ASP A 5 -11.15 18.48 -37.25
CA ASP A 5 -12.34 17.71 -36.89
C ASP A 5 -12.06 16.21 -37.06
N THR A 6 -11.63 15.55 -35.99
CA THR A 6 -11.97 14.15 -35.60
C THR A 6 -10.97 13.59 -34.58
N ALA A 7 -10.60 14.35 -33.55
CA ALA A 7 -10.36 13.68 -32.26
C ALA A 7 -11.73 13.52 -31.63
N ASN A 8 -12.37 12.39 -31.93
CA ASN A 8 -13.58 11.94 -31.27
C ASN A 8 -13.25 11.82 -29.77
N SER A 9 -13.45 12.92 -29.03
CA SER A 9 -13.32 12.96 -27.57
C SER A 9 -14.45 12.08 -27.05
N ALA A 10 -14.21 10.77 -27.03
CA ALA A 10 -15.07 9.84 -26.34
C ALA A 10 -15.33 10.44 -24.96
N ASP A 11 -16.61 10.69 -24.68
CA ASP A 11 -17.10 11.35 -23.47
C ASP A 11 -16.74 10.47 -22.27
N ARG A 12 -15.48 10.56 -21.82
CA ARG A 12 -14.95 9.71 -20.75
C ARG A 12 -15.71 10.10 -19.50
N PRO A 13 -16.37 9.16 -18.83
CA PRO A 13 -17.17 9.49 -17.69
C PRO A 13 -16.25 10.09 -16.62
N ALA A 14 -16.69 11.18 -15.98
CA ALA A 14 -15.83 12.05 -15.18
C ALA A 14 -15.09 11.33 -14.01
N TRP A 15 -15.57 10.17 -13.58
CA TRP A 15 -14.95 9.33 -12.55
C TRP A 15 -13.67 8.60 -13.02
N LEU A 16 -13.49 8.41 -14.34
CA LEU A 16 -12.28 7.87 -14.96
C LEU A 16 -11.19 8.94 -15.17
N ALA A 17 -11.48 10.21 -14.87
CA ALA A 17 -10.48 11.26 -14.92
C ALA A 17 -9.47 11.13 -13.78
N LEU A 18 -8.21 11.49 -14.06
CA LEU A 18 -7.13 11.56 -13.08
C LEU A 18 -7.03 12.99 -12.53
N ASP A 19 -6.88 13.15 -11.22
CA ASP A 19 -6.59 14.43 -10.60
C ASP A 19 -5.15 14.51 -10.07
N LYS A 20 -4.59 15.73 -10.04
CA LYS A 20 -3.19 15.96 -9.65
C LYS A 20 -2.85 15.40 -8.27
N LEU A 21 -3.77 15.55 -7.31
CA LEU A 21 -3.59 15.04 -5.95
C LEU A 21 -3.59 13.51 -5.92
N GLY A 22 -4.55 12.88 -6.61
CA GLY A 22 -4.64 11.43 -6.74
C GLY A 22 -3.40 10.81 -7.39
N VAL A 23 -2.88 11.44 -8.45
CA VAL A 23 -1.63 11.01 -9.10
C VAL A 23 -0.44 11.13 -8.15
N LEU A 24 -0.32 12.23 -7.40
CA LEU A 24 0.74 12.40 -6.42
C LEU A 24 0.70 11.30 -5.33
N ILE A 25 -0.49 11.06 -4.76
CA ILE A 25 -0.68 10.02 -3.75
C ILE A 25 -0.34 8.63 -4.32
N ALA A 26 -0.78 8.34 -5.54
CA ALA A 26 -0.48 7.11 -6.25
C ALA A 26 1.03 6.92 -6.46
N LEU A 27 1.76 7.96 -6.88
CA LEU A 27 3.22 7.85 -7.03
C LEU A 27 3.92 7.57 -5.70
N ILE A 28 3.51 8.22 -4.61
CA ILE A 28 4.05 7.97 -3.26
C ILE A 28 3.76 6.54 -2.82
N ALA A 29 2.52 6.06 -3.01
CA ALA A 29 2.13 4.71 -2.67
C ALA A 29 2.90 3.66 -3.50
N ALA A 30 3.12 3.92 -4.79
CA ALA A 30 3.90 3.05 -5.66
C ALA A 30 5.37 2.97 -5.23
N ALA A 31 5.98 4.09 -4.84
CA ALA A 31 7.32 4.08 -4.27
C ALA A 31 7.36 3.26 -2.97
N GLY A 32 6.38 3.47 -2.08
CA GLY A 32 6.23 2.71 -0.83
C GLY A 32 6.09 1.20 -1.03
N ALA A 33 5.46 0.75 -2.12
CA ALA A 33 5.27 -0.67 -2.42
C ALA A 33 6.59 -1.43 -2.70
N VAL A 34 7.68 -0.71 -2.99
CA VAL A 34 9.01 -1.31 -3.22
C VAL A 34 9.86 -1.34 -1.93
N LEU A 35 9.44 -0.63 -0.89
CA LEU A 35 10.15 -0.61 0.39
C LEU A 35 9.88 -1.91 1.18
N PRO A 36 10.80 -2.30 2.09
CA PRO A 36 10.58 -3.44 2.96
C PRO A 36 9.35 -3.21 3.84
N PHE A 37 8.51 -4.23 3.95
CA PHE A 37 7.29 -4.17 4.76
C PHE A 37 7.63 -4.21 6.25
N ALA A 38 8.53 -5.12 6.64
CA ALA A 38 9.02 -5.27 7.99
C ALA A 38 10.53 -5.46 8.01
N LEU A 39 11.16 -5.10 9.13
CA LEU A 39 12.53 -5.44 9.46
C LEU A 39 12.51 -6.45 10.60
N PHE A 40 13.09 -7.62 10.36
CA PHE A 40 13.27 -8.65 11.37
C PHE A 40 14.67 -8.55 11.96
N ARG A 41 14.80 -8.66 13.27
CA ARG A 41 16.08 -8.70 13.96
C ARG A 41 16.05 -9.81 15.00
N ALA A 42 16.95 -10.79 14.89
CA ALA A 42 16.99 -11.94 15.80
C ALA A 42 17.23 -11.55 17.26
N ASN A 43 17.98 -10.47 17.51
CA ASN A 43 18.20 -9.91 18.85
C ASN A 43 18.61 -8.44 18.74
N ARG A 44 19.06 -7.80 19.82
CA ARG A 44 19.45 -6.38 19.81
C ARG A 44 20.80 -6.07 19.13
N ILE A 45 21.56 -7.09 18.73
CA ILE A 45 22.94 -6.95 18.22
C ILE A 45 23.00 -7.24 16.73
N VAL A 46 22.24 -8.23 16.27
CA VAL A 46 22.19 -8.67 14.87
C VAL A 46 21.61 -7.53 14.00
N LEU A 47 22.08 -7.42 12.77
CA LEU A 47 21.56 -6.44 11.82
C LEU A 47 20.10 -6.77 11.46
N GLY A 48 19.29 -5.76 11.16
CA GLY A 48 17.92 -6.00 10.70
C GLY A 48 17.91 -6.57 9.27
N GLU A 49 17.15 -7.63 9.06
CA GLU A 49 16.91 -8.23 7.75
C GLU A 49 15.60 -7.69 7.15
N PRO A 50 15.64 -7.11 5.94
CA PRO A 50 14.43 -6.62 5.27
C PRO A 50 13.56 -7.80 4.84
N ARG A 51 12.26 -7.72 5.17
CA ARG A 51 11.26 -8.70 4.77
C ARG A 51 10.23 -8.02 3.87
N SER A 52 9.97 -8.64 2.72
CA SER A 52 8.88 -8.22 1.84
C SER A 52 7.52 -8.52 2.49
N LEU A 53 6.43 -7.93 1.99
CA LEU A 53 5.08 -8.21 2.47
C LEU A 53 4.74 -9.70 2.39
N LEU A 54 5.16 -10.37 1.32
CA LEU A 54 4.90 -11.79 1.10
C LEU A 54 5.67 -12.67 2.09
N ASP A 55 6.85 -12.23 2.55
CA ASP A 55 7.68 -12.97 3.50
C ASP A 55 7.34 -12.66 4.98
N ALA A 56 6.59 -11.59 5.21
CA ALA A 56 6.27 -11.06 6.54
C ALA A 56 4.90 -11.49 7.06
N LEU A 57 4.09 -12.16 6.24
CA LEU A 57 2.72 -12.54 6.53
C LEU A 57 2.40 -13.91 5.92
N PRO A 58 1.39 -14.64 6.45
CA PRO A 58 0.91 -15.85 5.81
C PRO A 58 0.32 -15.55 4.42
N GLY A 59 0.42 -16.50 3.48
CA GLY A 59 0.12 -16.24 2.06
C GLY A 59 -1.29 -15.68 1.78
N PHE A 60 -2.33 -16.20 2.45
CA PHE A 60 -3.70 -15.71 2.26
C PHE A 60 -3.89 -14.26 2.78
N PRO A 61 -3.53 -13.93 4.04
CA PRO A 61 -3.48 -12.55 4.54
C PRO A 61 -2.69 -11.58 3.65
N SER A 62 -1.53 -12.00 3.16
CA SER A 62 -0.72 -11.20 2.24
C SER A 62 -1.50 -10.81 0.98
N GLY A 63 -2.17 -11.78 0.35
CA GLY A 63 -2.99 -11.53 -0.83
C GLY A 63 -4.16 -10.57 -0.55
N VAL A 64 -4.82 -10.72 0.60
CA VAL A 64 -5.91 -9.83 1.04
C VAL A 64 -5.40 -8.39 1.21
N LEU A 65 -4.26 -8.21 1.88
CA LEU A 65 -3.68 -6.89 2.10
C LEU A 65 -3.28 -6.22 0.78
N ILE A 66 -2.66 -6.96 -0.15
CA ILE A 66 -2.33 -6.47 -1.48
C ILE A 66 -3.60 -6.01 -2.20
N GLY A 67 -4.68 -6.80 -2.18
CA GLY A 67 -5.96 -6.43 -2.78
C GLY A 67 -6.52 -5.13 -2.20
N ILE A 68 -6.48 -4.95 -0.88
CA ILE A 68 -6.95 -3.73 -0.20
C ILE A 68 -6.11 -2.52 -0.60
N VAL A 69 -4.79 -2.64 -0.62
CA VAL A 69 -3.89 -1.55 -1.03
C VAL A 69 -4.11 -1.18 -2.49
N LEU A 70 -4.30 -2.16 -3.38
CA LEU A 70 -4.62 -1.91 -4.79
C LEU A 70 -5.96 -1.17 -4.96
N VAL A 71 -7.01 -1.57 -4.24
CA VAL A 71 -8.30 -0.86 -4.25
C VAL A 71 -8.13 0.57 -3.74
N GLY A 72 -7.37 0.76 -2.64
CA GLY A 72 -7.04 2.08 -2.11
C GLY A 72 -6.29 2.95 -3.11
N PHE A 73 -5.35 2.38 -3.84
CA PHE A 73 -4.58 3.03 -4.88
C PHE A 73 -5.48 3.52 -6.03
N LEU A 74 -6.38 2.66 -6.50
CA LEU A 74 -7.35 3.02 -7.53
C LEU A 74 -8.31 4.11 -7.04
N ALA A 75 -8.78 4.03 -5.79
CA ALA A 75 -9.62 5.05 -5.18
C ALA A 75 -8.91 6.40 -5.02
N ALA A 76 -7.60 6.40 -4.76
CA ALA A 76 -6.79 7.61 -4.71
C ALA A 76 -6.61 8.22 -6.11
N LEU A 77 -6.32 7.39 -7.11
CA LEU A 77 -5.99 7.80 -8.47
C LEU A 77 -7.19 8.34 -9.26
N LEU A 78 -8.36 7.74 -9.09
CA LEU A 78 -9.59 8.11 -9.78
C LEU A 78 -10.27 9.32 -9.12
N ARG A 79 -11.08 10.04 -9.91
CA ARG A 79 -11.78 11.26 -9.45
C ARG A 79 -13.01 10.94 -8.61
N PHE A 80 -12.79 10.68 -7.32
CA PHE A 80 -13.82 10.52 -6.29
C PHE A 80 -14.00 11.79 -5.44
N PRO A 81 -15.17 11.95 -4.76
CA PRO A 81 -15.35 13.04 -3.80
C PRO A 81 -14.32 12.96 -2.66
N ILE A 82 -13.83 14.12 -2.21
CA ILE A 82 -12.70 14.21 -1.26
C ILE A 82 -12.94 13.44 0.04
N ARG A 83 -14.19 13.41 0.54
CA ARG A 83 -14.56 12.66 1.74
C ARG A 83 -14.38 11.16 1.56
N ALA A 84 -14.74 10.63 0.39
CA ALA A 84 -14.57 9.20 0.10
C ALA A 84 -13.08 8.84 0.02
N LYS A 85 -12.25 9.70 -0.61
CA LYS A 85 -10.79 9.50 -0.65
C LYS A 85 -10.17 9.50 0.75
N LEU A 86 -10.61 10.43 1.61
CA LEU A 86 -10.12 10.53 2.98
C LEU A 86 -10.50 9.28 3.80
N VAL A 87 -11.75 8.83 3.72
CA VAL A 87 -12.19 7.61 4.40
C VAL A 87 -11.44 6.39 3.88
N ALA A 88 -11.31 6.23 2.56
CA ALA A 88 -10.58 5.13 1.96
C ALA A 88 -9.10 5.11 2.40
N GLY A 89 -8.43 6.27 2.35
CA GLY A 89 -7.05 6.42 2.79
C GLY A 89 -6.88 6.08 4.28
N PHE A 90 -7.78 6.58 5.13
CA PHE A 90 -7.77 6.27 6.56
C PHE A 90 -7.92 4.76 6.81
N LEU A 91 -8.90 4.11 6.17
CA LEU A 91 -9.13 2.68 6.31
C LEU A 91 -7.92 1.86 5.85
N VAL A 92 -7.33 2.19 4.69
CA VAL A 92 -6.14 1.50 4.17
C VAL A 92 -4.97 1.65 5.14
N LEU A 93 -4.74 2.85 5.69
CA LEU A 93 -3.69 3.08 6.69
C LEU A 93 -3.93 2.30 7.98
N THR A 94 -5.17 2.28 8.51
CA THR A 94 -5.53 1.48 9.68
C THR A 94 -5.25 0.00 9.44
N ILE A 95 -5.64 -0.53 8.28
CA ILE A 95 -5.41 -1.93 7.92
C ILE A 95 -3.91 -2.21 7.81
N LEU A 96 -3.13 -1.33 7.18
CA LEU A 96 -1.68 -1.46 7.12
C LEU A 96 -1.05 -1.52 8.52
N PHE A 97 -1.46 -0.67 9.45
CA PHE A 97 -0.96 -0.72 10.83
C PHE A 97 -1.28 -2.04 11.53
N VAL A 98 -2.50 -2.56 11.36
CA VAL A 98 -2.89 -3.87 11.93
C VAL A 98 -2.02 -4.99 11.37
N PHE A 99 -1.79 -5.02 10.06
CA PHE A 99 -1.01 -6.08 9.42
C PHE A 99 0.49 -5.96 9.70
N VAL A 100 1.03 -4.75 9.82
CA VAL A 100 2.41 -4.55 10.27
C VAL A 100 2.58 -5.07 11.69
N GLY A 101 1.64 -4.81 12.60
CA GLY A 101 1.64 -5.41 13.94
C GLY A 101 1.55 -6.94 13.91
N TRP A 102 0.68 -7.48 13.05
CA TRP A 102 0.53 -8.93 12.90
C TRP A 102 1.80 -9.61 12.36
N SER A 103 2.56 -8.95 11.47
CA SER A 103 3.83 -9.50 10.98
C SER A 103 4.82 -9.81 12.10
N GLY A 104 4.79 -9.05 13.19
CA GLY A 104 5.57 -9.33 14.39
C GLY A 104 5.26 -10.69 15.02
N SER A 105 4.00 -11.12 15.00
CA SER A 105 3.60 -12.44 15.51
C SER A 105 3.93 -13.58 14.55
N TYR A 106 3.95 -13.31 13.24
CA TYR A 106 4.26 -14.31 12.22
C TYR A 106 5.77 -14.55 12.06
N LEU A 107 6.57 -13.48 12.14
CA LEU A 107 8.02 -13.54 11.97
C LEU A 107 8.77 -13.99 13.23
N THR A 108 8.16 -13.87 14.40
CA THR A 108 8.79 -14.27 15.68
C THR A 108 8.59 -15.77 15.91
N PRO A 109 9.67 -16.58 16.02
CA PRO A 109 9.55 -17.99 16.36
C PRO A 109 8.87 -18.22 17.72
N GLU A 110 8.16 -19.32 17.86
CA GLU A 110 7.52 -19.68 19.14
C GLU A 110 8.57 -19.79 20.26
N GLY A 111 8.30 -19.11 21.38
CA GLY A 111 9.21 -19.08 22.54
C GLY A 111 10.37 -18.08 22.45
N ASP A 112 10.54 -17.36 21.33
CA ASP A 112 11.59 -16.35 21.20
C ASP A 112 11.17 -15.00 21.80
N THR A 113 11.80 -14.61 22.92
CA THR A 113 11.59 -13.31 23.57
C THR A 113 12.57 -12.22 23.13
N PHE A 114 13.59 -12.58 22.35
CA PHE A 114 14.68 -11.69 21.93
C PHE A 114 14.46 -11.07 20.55
N ALA A 115 13.77 -11.77 19.66
CA ALA A 115 13.43 -11.27 18.34
C ALA A 115 12.70 -9.92 18.41
N ARG A 116 13.01 -9.04 17.46
CA ARG A 116 12.40 -7.72 17.31
C ARG A 116 11.96 -7.56 15.87
N VAL A 117 10.74 -7.07 15.70
CA VAL A 117 10.15 -6.76 14.40
C VAL A 117 9.71 -5.31 14.43
N SER A 118 10.03 -4.55 13.40
CA SER A 118 9.61 -3.16 13.22
C SER A 118 9.11 -2.92 11.80
N PRO A 119 8.37 -1.82 11.54
CA PRO A 119 8.12 -1.37 10.18
C PRO A 119 9.44 -1.23 9.41
N GLY A 120 9.45 -1.65 8.13
CA GLY A 120 10.68 -1.65 7.35
C GLY A 120 11.05 -0.30 6.73
N ALA A 121 10.06 0.55 6.49
CA ALA A 121 10.20 1.81 5.75
C ALA A 121 10.46 3.05 6.61
N GLY A 122 10.63 2.90 7.94
CA GLY A 122 10.78 4.01 8.90
C GLY A 122 9.49 4.38 9.61
#